data_AF-I8TZZ8-F1
#
_entry.id   AF-I8TZZ8-F1
#
_cell.length_a   1.000
_cell.length_b   1.000
_cell.length_c   1.000
_cell.angle_alpha   90.00
_cell.angle_beta   90.00
_cell.angle_gamma   90.00
#
_symmetry.space_group_name_H-M   'P 1'
#
loop_
_entity.id
_entity.type
_entity.pdbx_description
1 polymer ?
#
loop_
_entity_poly.entity_id
_entity_poly.type
_entity_poly.pdbx_seq_one_letter_code
_entity_poly.pdbx_strand_id
1 'polypeptide(L)'
;MLKNESLRVGRRPRYPLLIVQLNVATQKTLRSLWHLVPRFIRVQCYRVLLKLGSHCYPRSFTGLVYRLPFGLYAKECNRSPRNEAETLQLVEQYTSIPAPLWVDDYQGTHPVFIMTAMPGQPLEAVFHRLSYSEREQLSKDLKSFLLQLRCIPNQTSYCFGNSHGGPLNDHRFPSGTCERFPEIQDIIRDAFGEGNYEEELKAERLLWYDTPLGI
;
A
#
# COMPACT_ATOMS: atom_id res chain seq x y z
N MET A 1 19.38 20.37 27.20
CA MET A 1 19.66 19.20 28.07
C MET A 1 18.78 18.06 27.60
N LEU A 2 19.31 17.28 26.66
CA LEU A 2 18.63 16.17 25.97
C LEU A 2 18.47 15.00 26.94
N LYS A 3 17.24 14.58 27.22
CA LYS A 3 16.99 13.29 27.86
C LYS A 3 16.92 12.23 26.78
N ASN A 4 18.05 11.54 26.62
CA ASN A 4 18.16 10.23 26.01
C ASN A 4 17.19 9.28 26.71
N GLU A 5 16.09 8.91 26.05
CA GLU A 5 15.38 7.68 26.40
C GLU A 5 15.83 6.57 25.47
N SER A 6 16.61 5.68 26.08
CA SER A 6 17.16 4.46 25.53
C SER A 6 16.23 3.74 24.57
N LEU A 7 16.82 3.37 23.42
CA LEU A 7 16.50 2.20 22.62
C LEU A 7 16.22 0.99 23.53
N ARG A 8 14.96 0.82 23.94
CA ARG A 8 14.50 -0.45 24.47
C ARG A 8 14.42 -1.38 23.26
N VAL A 9 15.41 -2.27 23.16
CA VAL A 9 15.31 -3.54 22.44
C VAL A 9 14.04 -4.22 22.95
N GLY A 10 12.95 -4.00 22.23
CA GLY A 10 11.62 -4.45 22.59
C GLY A 10 11.56 -5.96 22.46
N ARG A 11 11.41 -6.64 23.59
CA ARG A 11 10.94 -8.03 23.68
C ARG A 11 9.84 -8.26 22.64
N ARG A 12 9.92 -9.36 21.89
CA ARG A 12 8.85 -9.80 20.98
C ARG A 12 7.52 -9.72 21.74
N PRO A 13 6.55 -8.91 21.31
CA PRO A 13 5.25 -8.99 21.92
C PRO A 13 4.66 -10.36 21.58
N ARG A 14 4.52 -11.20 22.62
CA ARG A 14 3.73 -12.44 22.55
C ARG A 14 2.27 -12.04 22.53
N TYR A 15 1.72 -11.77 21.35
CA TYR A 15 0.28 -11.75 21.13
C TYR A 15 -0.08 -13.06 20.42
N PRO A 16 -0.40 -14.15 21.15
CA PRO A 16 -0.77 -15.42 20.53
C PRO A 16 -2.23 -15.32 20.11
N LEU A 17 -2.51 -14.65 19.01
CA LEU A 17 -3.76 -14.83 18.28
C LEU A 17 -3.40 -14.95 16.81
N LEU A 18 -3.09 -16.20 16.45
CA LEU A 18 -3.12 -16.80 15.11
C LEU A 18 -2.85 -15.80 13.97
N ILE A 19 -1.56 -15.52 13.72
CA ILE A 19 -1.18 -15.23 12.33
C ILE A 19 -1.30 -16.58 11.60
N VAL A 20 -2.50 -16.91 11.14
CA VAL A 20 -2.65 -18.01 10.19
C VAL A 20 -2.10 -17.48 8.88
N GLN A 21 -0.88 -17.88 8.52
CA GLN A 21 -0.35 -17.60 7.20
C GLN A 21 -1.06 -18.51 6.21
N LEU A 22 -2.18 -18.02 5.69
CA LEU A 22 -2.89 -18.67 4.60
C LEU A 22 -2.19 -18.32 3.29
N ASN A 23 -2.04 -19.31 2.40
CA ASN A 23 -1.56 -19.05 1.06
C ASN A 23 -2.56 -18.15 0.29
N VAL A 24 -2.08 -17.48 -0.77
CA VAL A 24 -2.89 -16.52 -1.53
C VAL A 24 -4.16 -17.14 -2.11
N ALA A 25 -4.08 -18.37 -2.64
CA ALA A 25 -5.23 -19.07 -3.21
C ALA A 25 -6.34 -19.30 -2.17
N THR A 26 -5.97 -19.76 -0.97
CA THR A 26 -6.89 -19.94 0.14
C THR A 26 -7.49 -18.62 0.59
N GLN A 27 -6.70 -17.53 0.66
CA GLN A 27 -7.22 -16.21 0.99
C GLN A 27 -8.26 -15.74 -0.03
N LYS A 28 -8.01 -15.94 -1.34
CA LYS A 28 -8.97 -15.62 -2.40
C LYS A 28 -10.25 -16.43 -2.29
N THR A 29 -10.15 -17.74 -2.07
CA THR A 29 -11.32 -18.62 -1.89
C THR A 29 -12.14 -18.21 -0.67
N LEU A 30 -11.50 -17.93 0.47
CA LEU A 30 -12.18 -17.48 1.68
C LEU A 30 -12.85 -16.12 1.46
N ARG A 31 -12.21 -15.18 0.77
CA ARG A 31 -12.82 -13.91 0.37
C ARG A 31 -14.08 -14.14 -0.47
N SER A 32 -14.00 -15.00 -1.49
CA SER A 32 -15.16 -15.33 -2.34
C SER A 32 -16.31 -15.93 -1.54
N LEU A 33 -16.03 -16.88 -0.63
CA LEU A 33 -17.04 -17.47 0.26
C LEU A 33 -17.61 -16.44 1.24
N TRP A 34 -16.77 -15.55 1.76
CA TRP A 34 -17.19 -14.50 2.68
C TRP A 34 -18.16 -13.52 2.02
N HIS A 35 -17.99 -13.21 0.73
CA HIS A 35 -18.92 -12.36 0.00
C HIS A 35 -20.31 -12.98 -0.25
N LEU A 36 -20.48 -14.30 -0.05
CA LEU A 36 -21.81 -14.94 -0.04
C LEU A 36 -22.63 -14.53 1.20
N VAL A 37 -21.96 -14.06 2.26
CA VAL A 37 -22.60 -13.57 3.48
C VAL A 37 -23.19 -12.17 3.22
N PRO A 38 -24.46 -11.90 3.61
CA PRO A 38 -25.08 -10.60 3.47
C PRO A 38 -24.25 -9.45 4.06
N ARG A 39 -24.24 -8.30 3.36
CA ARG A 39 -23.41 -7.14 3.72
C ARG A 39 -23.59 -6.69 5.17
N PHE A 40 -24.82 -6.66 5.68
CA PHE A 40 -25.08 -6.22 7.05
C PHE A 40 -24.38 -7.11 8.08
N ILE A 41 -24.35 -8.44 7.86
CA ILE A 41 -23.66 -9.38 8.75
C ILE A 41 -22.15 -9.13 8.68
N ARG A 42 -21.59 -9.00 7.47
CA ARG A 42 -20.16 -8.72 7.27
C ARG A 42 -19.73 -7.46 8.02
N VAL A 43 -20.49 -6.37 7.90
CA VAL A 43 -20.23 -5.10 8.58
C VAL A 43 -20.26 -5.25 10.10
N GLN A 44 -21.24 -5.98 10.65
CA GLN A 44 -21.27 -6.24 12.10
C GLN A 44 -20.06 -7.07 12.55
N CYS A 45 -19.66 -8.08 11.77
CA CYS A 45 -18.45 -8.85 12.04
C CYS A 45 -17.21 -7.95 12.07
N TYR A 46 -17.04 -7.04 11.11
CA TYR A 46 -15.90 -6.11 11.13
C TYR A 46 -15.89 -5.17 12.32
N ARG A 47 -17.05 -4.68 12.77
CA ARG A 47 -17.15 -3.85 13.99
C ARG A 47 -16.73 -4.63 15.23
N VAL A 48 -17.13 -5.89 15.34
CA VAL A 48 -16.67 -6.78 16.42
C VAL A 48 -15.16 -7.02 16.33
N LEU A 49 -14.64 -7.30 15.14
CA LEU A 49 -13.20 -7.50 14.92
C LEU A 49 -12.38 -6.25 15.24
N LEU A 50 -12.88 -5.06 14.92
CA LEU A 50 -12.25 -3.79 15.27
C LEU A 50 -12.16 -3.61 16.78
N LYS A 51 -13.27 -3.88 17.49
CA LYS A 51 -13.28 -3.86 18.95
C LYS A 51 -12.30 -4.89 19.51
N LEU A 52 -12.28 -6.13 19.02
CA LEU A 52 -11.31 -7.12 19.48
C LEU A 52 -9.87 -6.69 19.19
N GLY A 53 -9.61 -6.20 17.97
CA GLY A 53 -8.30 -5.74 17.53
C GLY A 53 -7.75 -4.61 18.39
N SER A 54 -8.60 -3.66 18.81
CA SER A 54 -8.18 -2.56 19.70
C SER A 54 -7.79 -3.01 21.10
N HIS A 55 -8.26 -4.17 21.55
CA HIS A 55 -7.88 -4.75 22.84
C HIS A 55 -6.67 -5.69 22.71
N CYS A 56 -6.54 -6.39 21.58
CA CYS A 56 -5.51 -7.41 21.37
C CYS A 56 -4.21 -6.88 20.78
N TYR A 57 -4.24 -5.75 20.06
CA TYR A 57 -3.09 -5.23 19.32
C TYR A 57 -2.85 -3.75 19.65
N PRO A 58 -1.58 -3.31 19.66
CA PRO A 58 -1.25 -1.90 19.81
C PRO A 58 -1.78 -1.09 18.62
N ARG A 59 -2.11 0.18 18.87
CA ARG A 59 -2.52 1.10 17.79
C ARG A 59 -1.35 1.38 16.85
N SER A 60 -1.67 1.58 15.57
CA SER A 60 -0.71 2.05 14.58
C SER A 60 -0.31 3.50 14.83
N PHE A 61 0.84 3.89 14.28
CA PHE A 61 1.38 5.24 14.41
C PHE A 61 0.43 6.32 13.87
N THR A 62 -0.27 6.05 12.76
CA THR A 62 -1.20 7.00 12.14
C THR A 62 -2.54 7.07 12.85
N GLY A 63 -2.88 6.09 13.69
CA GLY A 63 -4.19 5.95 14.32
C GLY A 63 -5.32 5.56 13.36
N LEU A 64 -5.05 5.48 12.05
CA LEU A 64 -6.04 5.17 11.00
C LEU A 64 -5.98 3.72 10.51
N VAL A 65 -4.97 2.96 10.95
CA VAL A 65 -4.80 1.55 10.58
C VAL A 65 -4.95 0.68 11.82
N TYR A 66 -5.82 -0.33 11.75
CA TYR A 66 -6.15 -1.23 12.83
C TYR A 66 -5.79 -2.65 12.44
N ARG A 67 -4.99 -3.31 13.28
CA ARG A 67 -4.76 -4.75 13.14
C ARG A 67 -5.96 -5.51 13.71
N LEU A 68 -6.43 -6.50 12.97
CA LEU A 68 -7.55 -7.33 13.33
C LEU A 68 -7.11 -8.79 13.54
N PRO A 69 -7.91 -9.60 14.26
CA PRO A 69 -7.75 -11.05 14.26
C PRO A 69 -7.78 -11.65 12.85
N PHE A 70 -7.32 -12.90 12.72
CA PHE A 70 -7.32 -13.68 11.47
C PHE A 70 -6.42 -13.13 10.35
N GLY A 71 -5.42 -12.34 10.70
CA GLY A 71 -4.49 -11.77 9.72
C GLY A 71 -5.15 -10.74 8.81
N LEU A 72 -6.06 -9.94 9.36
CA LEU A 72 -6.71 -8.84 8.65
C LEU A 72 -6.24 -7.48 9.17
N TYR A 73 -6.36 -6.47 8.33
CA TYR A 73 -6.17 -5.07 8.66
C TYR A 73 -7.38 -4.27 8.20
N ALA A 74 -7.78 -3.30 9.01
CA ALA A 74 -8.73 -2.26 8.64
C ALA A 74 -8.00 -0.93 8.52
N LYS A 75 -8.36 -0.14 7.53
CA LYS A 75 -7.87 1.23 7.35
C LYS A 75 -9.05 2.17 7.22
N GLU A 76 -9.06 3.22 8.01
CA GLU A 76 -9.96 4.36 7.85
C GLU A 76 -9.39 5.31 6.79
N CYS A 77 -10.21 5.60 5.78
CA CYS A 77 -9.80 6.40 4.63
C CYS A 77 -10.58 7.72 4.62
N ASN A 78 -9.87 8.85 4.72
CA ASN A 78 -10.51 10.16 4.77
C ASN A 78 -10.89 10.74 3.39
N ARG A 79 -10.21 10.36 2.31
CA ARG A 79 -10.35 11.06 1.00
C ARG A 79 -10.57 10.16 -0.22
N SER A 80 -10.03 8.94 -0.25
CA SER A 80 -10.22 8.03 -1.39
C SER A 80 -10.05 6.56 -1.00
N PRO A 81 -11.02 5.97 -0.27
CA PRO A 81 -11.01 4.52 0.02
C PRO A 81 -10.98 3.68 -1.27
N ARG A 82 -11.64 4.19 -2.31
CA ARG A 82 -11.87 3.44 -3.55
C ARG A 82 -10.60 3.29 -4.38
N ASN A 83 -9.76 4.32 -4.45
CA ASN A 83 -8.50 4.23 -5.20
C ASN A 83 -7.59 3.15 -4.63
N GLU A 84 -7.45 3.04 -3.30
CA GLU A 84 -6.57 2.04 -2.68
C GLU A 84 -7.10 0.62 -2.90
N ALA A 85 -8.41 0.43 -2.78
CA ALA A 85 -9.08 -0.85 -3.06
C ALA A 85 -8.86 -1.31 -4.52
N GLU A 86 -9.13 -0.41 -5.47
CA GLU A 86 -8.97 -0.70 -6.90
C GLU A 86 -7.50 -0.88 -7.28
N THR A 87 -6.57 -0.16 -6.64
CA THR A 87 -5.12 -0.39 -6.82
C THR A 87 -4.74 -1.81 -6.41
N LEU A 88 -5.20 -2.30 -5.25
CA LEU A 88 -4.91 -3.67 -4.83
C LEU A 88 -5.54 -4.70 -5.78
N GLN A 89 -6.72 -4.41 -6.32
CA GLN A 89 -7.35 -5.27 -7.33
C GLN A 89 -6.55 -5.32 -8.64
N LEU A 90 -6.04 -4.18 -9.13
CA LEU A 90 -5.19 -4.12 -10.33
C LEU A 90 -3.89 -4.90 -10.12
N VAL A 91 -3.23 -4.70 -8.97
CA VAL A 91 -2.00 -5.44 -8.62
C VAL A 91 -2.28 -6.94 -8.55
N GLU A 92 -3.38 -7.35 -7.91
CA GLU A 92 -3.78 -8.76 -7.82
C GLU A 92 -4.05 -9.38 -9.20
N GLN A 93 -4.64 -8.62 -10.13
CA GLN A 93 -5.07 -9.13 -11.43
C GLN A 93 -3.91 -9.23 -12.43
N TYR A 94 -3.05 -8.22 -12.50
CA TYR A 94 -2.08 -8.07 -13.57
C TYR A 94 -0.64 -8.38 -13.17
N THR A 95 -0.38 -8.64 -11.88
CA THR A 95 0.97 -8.88 -11.40
C THR A 95 1.06 -10.12 -10.50
N SER A 96 2.29 -10.58 -10.30
CA SER A 96 2.64 -11.61 -9.30
C SER A 96 3.22 -11.00 -8.02
N ILE A 97 3.14 -9.68 -7.87
CA ILE A 97 3.74 -8.97 -6.73
C ILE A 97 3.04 -9.44 -5.44
N PRO A 98 3.80 -9.80 -4.39
CA PRO A 98 3.22 -10.08 -3.09
C PRO A 98 2.68 -8.78 -2.49
N ALA A 99 1.35 -8.62 -2.53
CA ALA A 99 0.65 -7.45 -2.00
C ALA A 99 -0.56 -7.89 -1.15
N PRO A 100 -1.04 -7.03 -0.22
CA PRO A 100 -2.26 -7.31 0.52
C PRO A 100 -3.43 -7.51 -0.46
N LEU A 101 -4.31 -8.46 -0.15
CA LEU A 101 -5.54 -8.63 -0.90
C LEU A 101 -6.60 -7.70 -0.33
N TRP A 102 -7.30 -6.97 -1.19
CA TRP A 102 -8.55 -6.32 -0.80
C TRP A 102 -9.57 -7.39 -0.43
N VAL A 103 -10.16 -7.27 0.76
CA VAL A 103 -11.17 -8.20 1.27
C VAL A 103 -12.57 -7.62 1.18
N ASP A 104 -12.78 -6.38 1.65
CA ASP A 104 -14.10 -5.74 1.65
C ASP A 104 -13.98 -4.24 1.98
N ASP A 105 -15.07 -3.51 1.82
CA ASP A 105 -15.18 -2.13 2.28
C ASP A 105 -16.59 -1.81 2.78
N TYR A 106 -16.68 -0.86 3.71
CA TYR A 106 -17.96 -0.37 4.18
C TYR A 106 -17.92 1.08 4.64
N GLN A 107 -19.08 1.72 4.59
CA GLN A 107 -19.29 3.07 5.08
C GLN A 107 -19.64 3.04 6.57
N GLY A 108 -18.71 3.52 7.42
CA GLY A 108 -18.97 3.85 8.82
C GLY A 108 -19.09 5.37 9.01
N THR A 109 -18.64 5.87 10.16
CA THR A 109 -18.39 7.31 10.36
C THR A 109 -17.41 7.83 9.31
N HIS A 110 -16.36 7.04 9.04
CA HIS A 110 -15.48 7.19 7.90
C HIS A 110 -15.54 5.91 7.04
N PRO A 111 -15.22 5.99 5.74
CA PRO A 111 -15.03 4.80 4.92
C PRO A 111 -13.94 3.90 5.51
N VAL A 112 -14.24 2.61 5.66
CA VAL A 112 -13.31 1.60 6.16
C VAL A 112 -13.03 0.58 5.07
N PHE A 113 -11.75 0.37 4.82
CA PHE A 113 -11.23 -0.61 3.87
C PHE A 113 -10.59 -1.78 4.62
N ILE A 114 -10.93 -3.02 4.24
CA ILE A 114 -10.42 -4.25 4.85
C ILE A 114 -9.49 -4.98 3.88
N MET A 115 -8.32 -5.36 4.36
CA MET A 115 -7.31 -6.09 3.59
C MET A 115 -6.65 -7.21 4.39
N THR A 116 -6.00 -8.14 3.70
CA THR A 116 -5.19 -9.16 4.34
C THR A 116 -3.88 -8.59 4.88
N ALA A 117 -3.31 -9.26 5.88
CA ALA A 117 -1.99 -8.94 6.40
C ALA A 117 -0.90 -9.41 5.43
N MET A 118 0.16 -8.61 5.31
CA MET A 118 1.38 -9.03 4.63
C MET A 118 2.35 -9.68 5.62
N PRO A 119 2.81 -10.91 5.36
CA PRO A 119 3.84 -11.51 6.18
C PRO A 119 5.17 -10.79 5.96
N GLY A 120 5.90 -10.54 7.04
CA GLY A 120 7.25 -9.98 6.96
C GLY A 120 7.51 -8.90 8.01
N GLN A 121 8.64 -8.21 7.82
CA GLN A 121 9.05 -7.07 8.62
C GLN A 121 9.25 -5.86 7.70
N PRO A 122 8.94 -4.64 8.15
CA PRO A 122 9.26 -3.44 7.39
C PRO A 122 10.76 -3.40 7.05
N LEU A 123 11.09 -3.06 5.81
CA LEU A 123 12.47 -3.06 5.32
C LEU A 123 13.40 -2.21 6.20
N GLU A 124 12.93 -1.05 6.65
CA GLU A 124 13.65 -0.15 7.57
C GLU A 124 14.21 -0.88 8.80
N ALA A 125 13.43 -1.80 9.38
CA ALA A 125 13.81 -2.51 10.60
C ALA A 125 14.91 -3.56 10.38
N VAL A 126 15.11 -4.01 9.14
CA VAL A 126 16.01 -5.13 8.80
C VAL A 126 17.09 -4.77 7.79
N PHE A 127 17.00 -3.61 7.13
CA PHE A 127 17.91 -3.21 6.05
C PHE A 127 19.38 -3.22 6.46
N HIS A 128 19.68 -2.75 7.68
CA HIS A 128 21.04 -2.74 8.23
C HIS A 128 21.64 -4.14 8.43
N ARG A 129 20.80 -5.20 8.42
CA ARG A 129 21.21 -6.60 8.61
C ARG A 129 21.45 -7.33 7.29
N LEU A 130 21.02 -6.75 6.17
CA LEU A 130 21.17 -7.37 4.86
C LEU A 130 22.64 -7.33 4.43
N SER A 131 23.16 -8.48 4.04
CA SER A 131 24.43 -8.63 3.34
C SER A 131 24.40 -7.97 1.96
N TYR A 132 25.57 -7.81 1.34
CA TYR A 132 25.66 -7.20 0.00
C TYR A 132 24.88 -8.01 -1.06
N SER A 133 24.96 -9.34 -1.03
CA SER A 133 24.20 -10.19 -1.97
C SER A 133 22.69 -10.10 -1.74
N GLU A 134 22.23 -9.99 -0.50
CA GLU A 134 20.79 -9.80 -0.20
C GLU A 134 20.31 -8.41 -0.66
N ARG A 135 21.14 -7.37 -0.57
CA ARG A 135 20.80 -6.04 -1.09
C ARG A 135 20.74 -6.03 -2.62
N GLU A 136 21.65 -6.76 -3.27
CA GLU A 136 21.61 -6.95 -4.72
C GLU A 136 20.33 -7.67 -5.14
N GLN A 137 19.96 -8.74 -4.42
CA GLN A 137 18.70 -9.45 -4.68
C GLN A 137 17.48 -8.55 -4.44
N LEU A 138 17.46 -7.77 -3.35
CA LEU A 138 16.40 -6.80 -3.08
C LEU A 138 16.23 -5.81 -4.25
N SER A 139 17.33 -5.32 -4.83
CA SER A 139 17.26 -4.44 -6.00
C SER A 139 16.67 -5.14 -7.22
N LYS A 140 17.08 -6.39 -7.48
CA LYS A 140 16.51 -7.22 -8.56
C LYS A 140 15.00 -7.45 -8.37
N ASP A 141 14.57 -7.71 -7.14
CA ASP A 141 13.15 -7.92 -6.81
C ASP A 141 12.34 -6.63 -7.01
N LEU A 142 12.83 -5.49 -6.53
CA LEU A 142 12.18 -4.18 -6.73
C LEU A 142 12.09 -3.83 -8.21
N LYS A 143 13.14 -4.12 -8.99
CA LYS A 143 13.13 -3.97 -10.45
C LYS A 143 12.07 -4.83 -11.11
N SER A 144 11.97 -6.10 -10.72
CA SER A 144 10.93 -7.00 -11.20
C SER A 144 9.52 -6.46 -10.88
N PHE A 145 9.31 -5.96 -9.67
CA PHE A 145 8.01 -5.39 -9.28
C PHE A 145 7.66 -4.15 -10.11
N LEU A 146 8.61 -3.23 -10.30
CA LEU A 146 8.38 -2.03 -11.10
C LEU A 146 8.09 -2.36 -12.57
N LEU A 147 8.79 -3.34 -13.15
CA LEU A 147 8.48 -3.81 -14.51
C LEU A 147 7.06 -4.38 -14.61
N GLN A 148 6.63 -5.19 -13.64
CA GLN A 148 5.27 -5.73 -13.62
C GLN A 148 4.21 -4.63 -13.46
N LEU A 149 4.44 -3.66 -12.57
CA LEU A 149 3.51 -2.52 -12.40
C LEU A 149 3.38 -1.68 -13.68
N ARG A 150 4.47 -1.49 -14.42
CA ARG A 150 4.46 -0.75 -15.70
C ARG A 150 3.70 -1.47 -16.80
N CYS A 151 3.53 -2.80 -16.71
CA CYS A 151 2.75 -3.58 -17.66
C CYS A 151 1.24 -3.59 -17.36
N ILE A 152 0.79 -2.97 -16.26
CA ILE A 152 -0.64 -2.84 -15.97
C ILE A 152 -1.28 -1.95 -17.05
N PRO A 153 -2.32 -2.42 -17.77
CA PRO A 153 -2.92 -1.65 -18.85
C PRO A 153 -3.64 -0.41 -18.33
N ASN A 154 -3.37 0.74 -18.96
CA ASN A 154 -4.14 1.95 -18.73
C ASN A 154 -5.45 1.89 -19.55
N GLN A 155 -6.58 1.74 -18.85
CA GLN A 155 -7.92 1.65 -19.46
C GLN A 155 -8.63 3.00 -19.55
N THR A 156 -7.91 4.10 -19.31
CA THR A 156 -8.47 5.43 -19.10
C THR A 156 -8.17 6.31 -20.30
N SER A 157 -8.93 7.40 -20.45
CA SER A 157 -8.64 8.43 -21.45
C SER A 157 -7.48 9.35 -21.07
N TYR A 158 -6.90 9.17 -19.88
CA TYR A 158 -5.80 9.98 -19.38
C TYR A 158 -4.47 9.29 -19.71
N CYS A 159 -3.45 10.06 -20.09
CA CYS A 159 -2.09 9.53 -20.25
C CYS A 159 -1.60 8.95 -18.90
N PHE A 160 -1.91 9.64 -17.81
CA PHE A 160 -1.71 9.20 -16.43
C PHE A 160 -3.03 9.30 -15.66
N GLY A 161 -3.59 8.15 -15.29
CA GLY A 161 -4.83 8.06 -14.54
C GLY A 161 -4.60 7.50 -13.14
N ASN A 162 -5.50 7.83 -12.21
CA ASN A 162 -5.58 7.10 -10.95
C ASN A 162 -6.17 5.69 -11.19
N SER A 163 -6.13 4.83 -10.17
CA SER A 163 -6.66 3.45 -10.24
C SER A 163 -8.17 3.37 -10.52
N HIS A 164 -8.92 4.44 -10.27
CA HIS A 164 -10.35 4.57 -10.57
C HIS A 164 -10.65 5.02 -12.00
N GLY A 165 -9.62 5.43 -12.75
CA GLY A 165 -9.74 5.95 -14.10
C GLY A 165 -10.04 7.44 -14.22
N GLY A 166 -9.86 8.18 -13.13
CA GLY A 166 -9.93 9.64 -13.09
C GLY A 166 -8.54 10.31 -13.04
N PRO A 167 -8.49 11.63 -12.79
CA PRO A 167 -7.23 12.38 -12.62
C PRO A 167 -6.41 11.85 -11.43
N LEU A 168 -5.08 12.04 -11.47
CA LEU A 168 -4.24 11.68 -10.31
C LEU A 168 -4.59 12.60 -9.14
N ASN A 169 -4.65 12.03 -7.93
CA ASN A 169 -4.87 12.78 -6.70
C ASN A 169 -3.62 12.66 -5.85
N ASP A 170 -2.93 13.78 -5.63
CA ASP A 170 -1.75 13.83 -4.78
C ASP A 170 -1.71 15.17 -4.04
N HIS A 171 -1.43 15.13 -2.74
CA HIS A 171 -1.23 16.29 -1.89
C HIS A 171 -0.08 17.21 -2.31
N ARG A 172 0.84 16.70 -3.13
CA ARG A 172 1.95 17.46 -3.71
C ARG A 172 1.47 18.46 -4.77
N PHE A 173 0.37 18.17 -5.47
CA PHE A 173 -0.19 19.12 -6.43
C PHE A 173 -0.83 20.30 -5.70
N PRO A 174 -0.57 21.56 -6.11
CA PRO A 174 -1.19 22.75 -5.51
C PRO A 174 -2.73 22.71 -5.54
N SER A 175 -3.30 22.19 -6.62
CA SER A 175 -4.74 21.97 -6.80
C SER A 175 -5.27 20.72 -6.06
N GLY A 176 -4.37 19.86 -5.58
CA GLY A 176 -4.67 18.53 -5.04
C GLY A 176 -5.01 17.47 -6.10
N THR A 177 -5.12 17.86 -7.38
CA THR A 177 -5.50 16.98 -8.50
C THR A 177 -4.68 17.31 -9.74
N CYS A 178 -4.12 16.29 -10.37
CA CYS A 178 -3.39 16.39 -11.63
C CYS A 178 -4.39 16.34 -12.79
N GLU A 179 -4.57 17.43 -13.53
CA GLU A 179 -5.39 17.45 -14.74
C GLU A 179 -4.72 16.66 -15.90
N ARG A 180 -5.31 16.66 -17.11
CA ARG A 180 -4.73 15.97 -18.27
C ARG A 180 -3.40 16.63 -18.67
N PHE A 181 -2.30 16.12 -18.14
CA PHE A 181 -0.98 16.39 -18.67
C PHE A 181 -0.66 15.41 -19.82
N PRO A 182 -0.15 15.91 -20.96
CA PRO A 182 0.27 15.06 -22.05
C PRO A 182 1.57 14.29 -21.71
N GLU A 183 2.42 14.85 -20.85
CA GLU A 183 3.75 14.33 -20.55
C GLU A 183 4.04 14.21 -19.04
N ILE A 184 4.88 13.23 -18.67
CA ILE A 184 5.27 13.00 -17.27
C ILE A 184 6.04 14.19 -16.67
N GLN A 185 6.74 14.97 -17.50
CA GLN A 185 7.55 16.10 -17.06
C GLN A 185 6.68 17.20 -16.46
N ASP A 186 5.49 17.42 -17.02
CA ASP A 186 4.56 18.42 -16.52
C ASP A 186 4.02 18.02 -15.14
N ILE A 187 3.79 16.73 -14.92
CA ILE A 187 3.39 16.17 -13.62
C ILE A 187 4.47 16.45 -12.57
N ILE A 188 5.74 16.23 -12.91
CA ILE A 188 6.86 16.44 -11.97
C ILE A 188 7.00 17.94 -11.66
N ARG A 189 6.91 18.81 -12.67
CA ARG A 189 6.97 20.27 -12.46
C ARG A 189 5.83 20.77 -11.57
N ASP A 190 4.60 20.29 -11.81
CA ASP A 190 3.42 20.70 -11.03
C ASP A 190 3.44 20.13 -9.60
N ALA A 191 3.85 18.87 -9.41
CA ALA A 191 3.91 18.24 -8.09
C ALA A 191 4.97 18.84 -7.16
N PHE A 192 6.07 19.37 -7.69
CA PHE A 192 7.22 19.77 -6.88
C PHE A 192 7.54 21.29 -6.94
N GLY A 193 6.92 22.08 -7.83
CA GLY A 193 6.98 23.54 -7.83
C GLY A 193 8.28 24.16 -8.38
N GLU A 194 8.48 25.48 -8.15
CA GLU A 194 9.55 26.37 -8.70
C GLU A 194 11.00 26.06 -8.27
N GLY A 195 11.30 24.83 -7.82
CA GLY A 195 12.68 24.39 -7.64
C GLY A 195 13.37 24.13 -8.99
N ASN A 196 14.70 24.33 -9.06
CA ASN A 196 15.48 23.88 -10.22
C ASN A 196 15.64 22.35 -10.16
N TYR A 197 14.58 21.63 -10.54
CA TYR A 197 14.51 20.17 -10.57
C TYR A 197 15.18 19.55 -11.79
N GLU A 198 16.02 20.29 -12.52
CA GLU A 198 16.62 19.77 -13.73
C GLU A 198 17.58 18.61 -13.45
N GLU A 199 18.23 18.55 -12.28
CA GLU A 199 19.07 17.42 -11.90
C GLU A 199 18.23 16.18 -11.52
N GLU A 200 17.15 16.35 -10.77
CA GLU A 200 16.20 15.28 -10.44
C GLU A 200 15.47 14.79 -11.70
N LEU A 201 15.07 15.69 -12.60
CA LEU A 201 14.45 15.35 -13.88
C LEU A 201 15.43 14.64 -14.82
N LYS A 202 16.73 14.99 -14.78
CA LYS A 202 17.77 14.22 -15.48
C LYS A 202 17.93 12.84 -14.87
N ALA A 203 18.00 12.74 -13.54
CA ALA A 203 18.12 11.47 -12.84
C ALA A 203 16.88 10.58 -13.09
N GLU A 204 15.69 11.15 -13.06
CA GLU A 204 14.44 10.48 -13.41
C GLU A 204 14.45 10.06 -14.88
N ARG A 205 14.79 10.94 -15.83
CA ARG A 205 14.91 10.54 -17.25
C ARG A 205 15.87 9.38 -17.43
N LEU A 206 17.01 9.41 -16.74
CA LEU A 206 17.92 8.27 -16.69
C LEU A 206 17.19 7.03 -16.15
N LEU A 207 16.60 7.12 -14.96
CA LEU A 207 15.87 6.02 -14.28
C LEU A 207 14.65 5.49 -15.04
N TRP A 208 14.05 6.27 -15.94
CA TRP A 208 12.85 5.90 -16.67
C TRP A 208 13.15 5.40 -18.08
N TYR A 209 14.13 5.99 -18.77
CA TYR A 209 14.35 5.78 -20.21
C TYR A 209 15.73 5.19 -20.55
N ASP A 210 16.80 5.64 -19.90
CA ASP A 210 18.17 5.26 -20.28
C ASP A 210 18.73 4.10 -19.44
N THR A 211 18.31 4.03 -18.18
CA THR A 211 18.62 2.99 -17.20
C THR A 211 17.34 2.70 -16.43
N PRO A 212 16.36 1.96 -16.99
CA PRO A 212 15.07 1.69 -16.37
C PRO A 212 15.17 0.84 -15.08
N LEU A 213 15.93 1.31 -14.09
CA LEU A 213 16.57 0.64 -12.96
C LEU A 213 17.88 -0.09 -13.32
N GLY A 214 18.84 0.61 -13.94
CA GLY A 214 20.24 0.16 -14.00
C GLY A 214 20.96 0.51 -12.70
N ILE A 215 21.05 -0.38 -11.72
CA ILE A 215 22.24 -1.24 -11.60
C ILE A 215 22.59 -1.98 -12.88
#